data_AF-A0A536TFC1-F1
#
_entry.id   AF-A0A536TFC1-F1
#
_cell.length_a   1.000
_cell.length_b   1.000
_cell.length_c   1.000
_cell.angle_alpha   90.00
_cell.angle_beta   90.00
_cell.angle_gamma   90.00
#
_symmetry.space_group_name_H-M   'P 1'
#
loop_
_entity.id
_entity.type
_entity.pdbx_description
1 polymer ?
#
loop_
_entity_poly.entity_id
_entity_poly.type
_entity_poly.pdbx_seq_one_letter_code
_entity_poly.pdbx_strand_id
1 'polypeptide(L)'
;MPETSDADGVDRWIETYDGVGRAAGRAVSAWAETRLWLAQRASAAVLALCVAVHLATMIFAVRGGLSAADLLGRTRGSVGWAAFYSVFVIAVAIHAPIGLRTVAAEWLGWRGRVADGACALIGIALLVLGARAVAAVML
;
A
#
# COMPACT_ATOMS: atom_id res chain seq x y z
N MET A 1 -17.68 -42.88 45.63
CA MET A 1 -16.53 -42.15 45.06
C MET A 1 -17.10 -40.96 44.30
N PRO A 2 -16.79 -39.69 44.63
CA PRO A 2 -17.18 -38.56 43.80
C PRO A 2 -15.98 -38.12 42.95
N GLU A 3 -15.92 -38.61 41.72
CA GLU A 3 -15.24 -38.00 40.56
C GLU A 3 -16.40 -37.45 39.71
N THR A 4 -16.46 -36.27 39.09
CA THR A 4 -15.50 -35.29 38.58
C THR A 4 -16.24 -33.94 38.53
N SER A 5 -15.85 -32.93 39.32
CA SER A 5 -16.39 -31.55 39.18
C SER A 5 -15.35 -30.54 38.72
N ASP A 6 -14.07 -30.92 38.76
CA ASP A 6 -12.94 -30.03 38.47
C ASP A 6 -12.63 -29.93 36.97
N ALA A 7 -12.85 -31.02 36.21
CA ALA A 7 -12.60 -31.06 34.76
C ALA A 7 -13.50 -30.06 33.99
N ASP A 8 -14.80 -30.05 34.29
CA ASP A 8 -15.78 -29.15 33.67
C ASP A 8 -15.51 -27.66 33.97
N GLY A 9 -14.84 -27.37 35.09
CA GLY A 9 -14.47 -26.01 35.50
C GLY A 9 -13.27 -25.46 34.75
N VAL A 10 -12.26 -26.30 34.54
CA VAL A 10 -11.04 -25.96 33.79
C VAL A 10 -11.35 -25.79 32.30
N ASP A 11 -12.14 -26.69 31.71
CA ASP A 11 -12.53 -26.60 30.29
C ASP A 11 -13.32 -25.32 30.00
N ARG A 12 -14.25 -24.95 30.89
CA ARG A 12 -15.04 -23.72 30.78
C ARG A 12 -14.20 -22.45 30.90
N TRP A 13 -13.17 -22.46 31.75
CA TRP A 13 -12.22 -21.34 31.88
C TRP A 13 -11.35 -21.20 30.63
N ILE A 14 -10.88 -22.31 30.06
CA ILE A 14 -10.11 -22.32 28.80
C ILE A 14 -10.98 -21.81 27.65
N GLU A 15 -12.23 -22.24 27.53
CA GLU A 15 -13.16 -21.77 26.50
C GLU A 15 -13.46 -20.27 26.58
N THR A 16 -13.58 -19.74 27.80
CA THR A 16 -13.79 -18.29 28.01
C THR A 16 -12.53 -17.48 27.69
N TYR A 17 -11.34 -17.92 28.09
CA TYR A 17 -10.08 -17.28 27.74
C TYR A 17 -9.83 -17.29 26.22
N ASP A 18 -10.03 -18.44 25.57
CA ASP A 18 -9.89 -18.58 24.12
C ASP A 18 -10.94 -17.76 23.34
N GLY A 19 -12.15 -17.62 23.91
CA GLY A 19 -13.20 -16.77 23.37
C GLY A 19 -12.84 -15.29 23.39
N VAL A 20 -12.29 -14.80 24.51
CA VAL A 20 -11.84 -13.41 24.66
C VAL A 20 -10.64 -13.13 23.74
N GLY A 21 -9.66 -14.04 23.66
CA GLY A 21 -8.51 -13.91 22.76
C GLY A 21 -8.92 -13.86 21.28
N ARG A 22 -9.84 -14.73 20.86
CA ARG A 22 -10.39 -14.71 19.48
C ARG A 22 -11.23 -13.46 19.20
N ALA A 23 -11.96 -12.93 20.19
CA ALA A 23 -12.71 -11.68 20.04
C ALA A 23 -11.77 -10.47 19.89
N ALA A 24 -10.74 -10.38 20.73
CA ALA A 24 -9.72 -9.34 20.63
C ALA A 24 -8.97 -9.42 19.29
N GLY A 25 -8.57 -10.61 18.86
CA GLY A 25 -7.93 -10.83 17.55
C GLY A 25 -8.79 -10.39 16.36
N ARG A 26 -10.09 -10.71 16.38
CA ARG A 26 -11.05 -10.27 15.35
C ARG A 26 -11.24 -8.76 15.31
N ALA A 27 -11.27 -8.11 16.48
CA ALA A 27 -11.34 -6.64 16.54
C ALA A 27 -10.10 -6.01 15.91
N VAL A 28 -8.90 -6.47 16.27
CA VAL A 28 -7.64 -5.97 15.71
C VAL A 28 -7.57 -6.16 14.19
N SER A 29 -8.00 -7.32 13.68
CA SER A 29 -8.05 -7.56 12.23
C SER A 29 -9.04 -6.64 11.52
N ALA A 30 -10.20 -6.38 12.12
CA ALA A 30 -11.19 -5.47 11.56
C ALA A 30 -10.63 -4.04 11.43
N TRP A 31 -9.97 -3.52 12.47
CA TRP A 31 -9.31 -2.21 12.42
C TRP A 31 -8.21 -2.14 11.35
N ALA A 32 -7.42 -3.20 11.20
CA ALA A 32 -6.38 -3.27 10.18
C ALA A 32 -6.98 -3.24 8.76
N GLU A 33 -8.06 -3.98 8.52
CA GLU A 33 -8.75 -4.01 7.24
C GLU A 33 -9.40 -2.66 6.90
N THR A 34 -10.05 -2.02 7.88
CA THR A 34 -10.57 -0.65 7.73
C THR A 34 -9.46 0.35 7.38
N ARG A 35 -8.30 0.27 8.02
CA ARG A 35 -7.14 1.13 7.71
C ARG A 35 -6.63 0.92 6.29
N LEU A 36 -6.52 -0.32 5.83
CA LEU A 36 -6.08 -0.63 4.46
C LEU A 36 -7.07 -0.13 3.41
N TRP A 37 -8.37 -0.26 3.69
CA TRP A 37 -9.42 0.29 2.84
C TRP A 37 -9.36 1.82 2.76
N LEU A 38 -9.17 2.51 3.89
CA LEU A 38 -8.98 3.96 3.96
C LEU A 38 -7.73 4.39 3.19
N ALA A 39 -6.60 3.71 3.43
CA ALA A 39 -5.34 3.96 2.74
C ALA A 39 -5.50 3.79 1.22
N GLN A 40 -6.25 2.77 0.77
CA GLN A 40 -6.50 2.54 -0.65
C GLN A 40 -7.28 3.68 -1.31
N ARG A 41 -8.34 4.17 -0.65
CA ARG A 41 -9.18 5.25 -1.18
C ARG A 41 -8.47 6.60 -1.16
N ALA A 42 -7.77 6.91 -0.06
CA ALA A 42 -7.01 8.14 0.07
C ALA A 42 -5.87 8.20 -0.94
N SER A 43 -5.08 7.12 -1.06
CA SER A 43 -4.02 7.03 -2.06
C SER A 43 -4.55 7.07 -3.49
N ALA A 44 -5.70 6.45 -3.78
CA ALA A 44 -6.34 6.54 -5.08
C ALA A 44 -6.74 7.98 -5.45
N ALA A 45 -7.31 8.74 -4.51
CA ALA A 45 -7.68 10.14 -4.74
C ALA A 45 -6.45 11.01 -5.01
N VAL A 46 -5.38 10.84 -4.22
CA VAL A 46 -4.10 11.51 -4.45
C VAL A 46 -3.52 11.13 -5.81
N LEU A 47 -3.50 9.84 -6.14
CA LEU A 47 -3.00 9.36 -7.44
C LEU A 47 -3.81 9.90 -8.61
N ALA A 48 -5.13 9.96 -8.52
CA ALA A 48 -5.96 10.51 -9.59
C ALA A 48 -5.56 11.95 -9.92
N LEU A 49 -5.37 12.79 -8.88
CA LEU A 49 -4.91 14.16 -9.04
C LEU A 49 -3.48 14.22 -9.59
N CYS A 50 -2.56 13.48 -8.98
CA CYS A 50 -1.16 13.44 -9.36
C CYS A 50 -0.97 12.95 -10.81
N VAL A 51 -1.68 11.90 -11.23
CA VAL A 51 -1.65 11.37 -12.60
C VAL A 51 -2.21 12.40 -13.58
N ALA A 52 -3.30 13.08 -13.25
CA ALA A 52 -3.86 14.13 -14.11
C ALA A 52 -2.85 15.28 -14.33
N VAL A 53 -2.25 15.78 -13.24
CA VAL A 53 -1.22 16.84 -13.32
C VAL A 53 0.00 16.35 -14.10
N HIS A 54 0.51 15.16 -13.77
CA HIS A 54 1.66 14.57 -14.46
C HIS A 54 1.41 14.42 -15.96
N LEU A 55 0.28 13.84 -16.34
CA LEU A 55 -0.07 13.62 -17.73
C LEU A 55 -0.25 14.93 -18.49
N ALA A 56 -0.92 15.93 -17.89
CA ALA A 56 -1.04 17.26 -18.47
C ALA A 56 0.36 17.86 -18.75
N THR A 57 1.26 17.80 -17.77
CA THR A 57 2.63 18.34 -17.91
C THR A 57 3.42 17.62 -19.01
N MET A 58 3.31 16.29 -19.11
CA MET A 58 3.94 15.51 -20.17
C MET A 58 3.38 15.84 -21.55
N ILE A 59 2.06 15.97 -21.68
CA ILE A 59 1.41 16.36 -22.94
C ILE A 59 1.90 17.74 -23.39
N PHE A 60 1.96 18.72 -22.49
CA PHE A 60 2.47 20.05 -22.82
C PHE A 60 3.95 20.01 -23.22
N ALA A 61 4.78 19.25 -22.50
CA ALA A 61 6.20 19.12 -22.80
C ALA A 61 6.46 18.48 -24.18
N VAL A 62 5.76 17.38 -24.49
CA VAL A 62 5.89 16.66 -25.76
C VAL A 62 5.37 17.50 -26.92
N ARG A 63 4.25 18.23 -26.75
CA ARG A 63 3.75 19.18 -27.76
C ARG A 63 4.74 20.32 -28.03
N GLY A 64 5.53 20.70 -27.02
CA GLY A 64 6.62 21.67 -27.16
C GLY A 64 7.88 21.11 -27.84
N GLY A 65 7.91 19.83 -28.22
CA GLY A 65 9.04 19.19 -28.89
C GLY A 65 10.29 19.05 -28.02
N LEU A 66 10.16 19.14 -26.69
CA LEU A 66 11.29 19.07 -25.77
C LEU A 66 11.87 17.66 -25.73
N SER A 67 13.19 17.54 -25.86
CA SER A 67 13.88 16.27 -25.65
C SER A 67 13.88 15.89 -24.15
N ALA A 68 14.17 14.62 -23.85
CA ALA A 68 14.34 14.17 -22.46
C ALA A 68 15.41 14.97 -21.72
N ALA A 69 16.48 15.39 -22.41
CA ALA A 69 17.54 16.22 -21.84
C ALA A 69 17.05 17.63 -21.49
N ASP A 70 16.18 18.22 -22.31
CA ASP A 70 15.59 19.55 -22.07
C ASP A 70 14.62 19.53 -20.88
N LEU A 71 13.85 18.44 -20.75
CA LEU A 71 12.97 18.19 -19.62
C LEU A 71 13.76 18.04 -18.32
N LEU A 72 14.83 17.24 -18.34
CA LEU A 72 15.75 17.10 -17.22
C LEU A 72 16.39 18.44 -16.86
N GLY A 73 16.87 19.21 -17.84
CA GLY A 73 17.43 20.55 -17.59
C GLY A 73 16.46 21.52 -16.92
N ARG A 74 15.15 21.40 -17.19
CA ARG A 74 14.11 22.25 -16.58
C ARG A 74 13.56 21.75 -15.25
N THR A 75 13.74 20.47 -14.92
CA THR A 75 13.24 19.87 -13.68
C THR A 75 14.35 19.64 -12.65
N ARG A 76 15.61 19.58 -13.09
CA ARG A 76 16.76 19.31 -12.22
C ARG A 76 16.95 20.42 -11.18
N GLY A 77 17.15 20.03 -9.93
CA GLY A 77 17.31 20.94 -8.79
C GLY A 77 16.03 21.64 -8.34
N SER A 78 14.87 21.32 -8.92
CA SER A 78 13.59 21.91 -8.50
C SER A 78 12.98 21.14 -7.33
N VAL A 79 12.98 21.79 -6.16
CA VAL A 79 12.34 21.27 -4.94
C VAL A 79 10.84 20.99 -5.16
N GLY A 80 10.15 21.83 -5.94
CA GLY A 80 8.73 21.65 -6.23
C GLY A 80 8.43 20.36 -6.99
N TRP A 81 9.23 20.05 -8.02
CA TRP A 81 9.09 18.80 -8.76
C TRP A 81 9.46 17.58 -7.91
N ALA A 82 10.52 17.67 -7.11
CA ALA A 82 10.90 16.58 -6.21
C ALA A 82 9.82 16.29 -5.16
N ALA A 83 9.20 17.31 -4.58
CA ALA A 83 8.09 17.15 -3.64
C ALA A 83 6.88 16.49 -4.31
N PHE A 84 6.49 16.97 -5.50
CA PHE A 84 5.39 16.40 -6.29
C PHE A 84 5.63 14.91 -6.58
N TYR A 85 6.80 14.56 -7.12
CA TYR A 85 7.11 13.17 -7.45
C TYR A 85 7.28 12.28 -6.21
N SER A 86 7.74 12.83 -5.07
CA SER A 86 7.77 12.08 -3.81
C SER A 86 6.37 11.68 -3.36
N VAL A 87 5.42 12.62 -3.39
CA VAL A 87 4.01 12.33 -3.07
C VAL A 87 3.44 11.30 -4.03
N PHE A 88 3.71 11.44 -5.33
CA PHE A 88 3.30 10.48 -6.36
C PHE A 88 3.81 9.07 -6.03
N VAL A 89 5.11 8.92 -5.78
CA VAL A 89 5.76 7.63 -5.51
C VAL A 89 5.21 6.99 -4.24
N ILE A 90 5.04 7.75 -3.16
CA ILE A 90 4.46 7.25 -1.90
C ILE A 90 3.03 6.76 -2.15
N ALA A 91 2.22 7.53 -2.87
CA ALA A 91 0.84 7.16 -3.16
C ALA A 91 0.77 5.87 -4.00
N VAL A 92 1.62 5.71 -5.01
CA VAL A 92 1.74 4.47 -5.81
C VAL A 92 2.15 3.29 -4.93
N ALA A 93 3.18 3.47 -4.09
CA ALA A 93 3.72 2.42 -3.23
C ALA A 93 2.71 1.91 -2.20
N ILE A 94 1.73 2.73 -1.83
CA ILE A 94 0.60 2.32 -0.97
C ILE A 94 -0.51 1.67 -1.81
N HIS A 95 -0.95 2.33 -2.89
CA HIS A 95 -2.12 1.93 -3.65
C HIS A 95 -1.93 0.61 -4.41
N ALA A 96 -0.78 0.47 -5.08
CA ALA A 96 -0.50 -0.65 -5.97
C ALA A 96 -0.52 -2.01 -5.26
N PRO A 97 0.22 -2.24 -4.15
CA PRO A 97 0.22 -3.56 -3.50
C PRO A 97 -1.14 -3.90 -2.88
N ILE A 98 -1.89 -2.91 -2.38
CA ILE A 98 -3.22 -3.11 -1.79
C ILE A 98 -4.26 -3.43 -2.87
N GLY A 99 -4.13 -2.86 -4.07
CA GLY A 99 -5.00 -3.22 -5.21
C GLY A 99 -4.63 -4.58 -5.81
N LEU A 100 -3.33 -4.83 -5.94
CA LEU A 100 -2.81 -6.05 -6.55
C LEU A 100 -3.22 -7.30 -5.77
N ARG A 101 -3.28 -7.24 -4.44
CA ARG A 101 -3.78 -8.37 -3.63
C ARG A 101 -5.21 -8.78 -4.01
N THR A 102 -6.07 -7.80 -4.31
CA THR A 102 -7.47 -8.04 -4.69
C THR A 102 -7.53 -8.65 -6.08
N VAL A 103 -6.78 -8.08 -7.04
CA VAL A 103 -6.70 -8.61 -8.40
C VAL A 103 -6.13 -10.03 -8.41
N ALA A 104 -5.05 -10.30 -7.67
CA ALA A 104 -4.46 -11.63 -7.58
C ALA A 104 -5.41 -12.65 -6.95
N ALA A 105 -6.13 -12.27 -5.90
CA ALA A 105 -7.11 -13.12 -5.25
C ALA A 105 -8.32 -13.43 -6.14
N GLU A 106 -8.78 -12.47 -6.93
CA GLU A 106 -9.98 -12.59 -7.78
C GLU A 106 -9.70 -13.26 -9.12
N TRP A 107 -8.63 -12.85 -9.81
CA TRP A 107 -8.37 -13.28 -11.18
C TRP A 107 -7.50 -14.54 -11.24
N LEU A 108 -6.53 -14.67 -10.33
CA LEU A 108 -5.58 -15.78 -10.32
C LEU A 108 -5.93 -16.83 -9.25
N GLY A 109 -6.91 -16.55 -8.39
CA GLY A 109 -7.21 -17.37 -7.21
C GLY A 109 -6.05 -17.42 -6.21
N TRP A 110 -5.04 -16.55 -6.35
CA TRP A 110 -3.80 -16.62 -5.58
C TRP A 110 -3.95 -15.87 -4.26
N ARG A 111 -3.95 -16.60 -3.14
CA ARG A 111 -4.24 -16.07 -1.79
C ARG A 111 -3.23 -16.59 -0.76
N GLY A 112 -3.14 -15.89 0.36
CA GLY A 112 -2.32 -16.28 1.51
C GLY A 112 -0.97 -15.58 1.58
N ARG A 113 -0.17 -15.93 2.59
CA ARG A 113 1.03 -15.18 2.98
C ARG A 113 2.05 -14.96 1.87
N VAL A 114 2.17 -15.90 0.93
CA VAL A 114 3.10 -15.77 -0.20
C VAL A 114 2.62 -14.71 -1.19
N ALA A 115 1.31 -14.69 -1.50
CA ALA A 115 0.72 -13.65 -2.35
C ALA A 115 0.81 -12.27 -1.68
N ASP A 116 0.54 -12.19 -0.38
CA ASP A 116 0.68 -10.96 0.40
C ASP A 116 2.13 -10.46 0.40
N GLY A 117 3.10 -11.36 0.60
CA GLY A 117 4.53 -11.06 0.56
C GLY A 117 4.99 -10.59 -0.81
N ALA A 118 4.51 -11.23 -1.89
CA ALA A 118 4.82 -10.83 -3.26
C ALA A 118 4.27 -9.43 -3.59
N CYS A 119 3.02 -9.14 -3.21
CA CYS A 119 2.42 -7.81 -3.38
C CYS A 119 3.20 -6.75 -2.59
N ALA A 120 3.54 -7.03 -1.33
CA ALA A 120 4.36 -6.14 -0.51
C ALA A 120 5.74 -5.87 -1.13
N LEU A 121 6.40 -6.91 -1.66
CA LEU A 121 7.69 -6.77 -2.35
C LEU A 121 7.58 -5.84 -3.56
N ILE A 122 6.52 -5.95 -4.35
CA ILE A 122 6.27 -5.04 -5.48
C ILE A 122 6.10 -3.59 -4.98
N GLY A 123 5.34 -3.38 -3.91
CA GLY A 123 5.21 -2.06 -3.29
C GLY A 123 6.54 -1.46 -2.85
N ILE A 124 7.40 -2.27 -2.20
CA ILE A 124 8.74 -1.86 -1.78
C ILE A 124 9.62 -1.54 -3.00
N ALA A 125 9.59 -2.39 -4.04
CA ALA A 125 10.37 -2.16 -5.25
C ALA A 125 9.98 -0.84 -5.94
N LEU A 126 8.67 -0.55 -6.03
CA LEU A 126 8.16 0.73 -6.55
C LEU A 126 8.63 1.91 -5.72
N LEU A 127 8.61 1.79 -4.38
CA LEU A 127 9.09 2.84 -3.48
C LEU A 127 10.59 3.12 -3.67
N VAL A 128 11.43 2.07 -3.68
CA VAL A 128 12.89 2.20 -3.82
C VAL A 128 13.26 2.77 -5.19
N LEU A 129 12.69 2.22 -6.26
CA LEU A 129 12.97 2.67 -7.61
C LEU A 129 12.47 4.10 -7.84
N GLY A 130 11.29 4.44 -7.33
CA GLY A 130 10.73 5.77 -7.39
C GLY A 130 11.55 6.79 -6.59
N ALA A 131 11.96 6.46 -5.36
CA ALA A 131 12.81 7.32 -4.55
C ALA A 131 14.17 7.59 -5.23
N ARG A 132 14.76 6.56 -5.86
CA ARG A 132 15.98 6.71 -6.65
C ARG A 132 15.77 7.67 -7.83
N ALA A 133 14.63 7.60 -8.51
CA ALA A 133 14.29 8.51 -9.60
C ALA A 133 14.15 9.97 -9.11
N VAL A 134 13.49 10.19 -7.97
CA VAL A 134 13.40 11.53 -7.34
C VAL A 134 14.78 12.06 -6.99
N ALA A 135 15.65 11.24 -6.39
CA ALA A 135 17.02 11.63 -6.07
C ALA A 135 17.82 12.01 -7.32
N ALA A 136 17.65 11.28 -8.43
CA ALA A 136 18.32 11.59 -9.69
C ALA A 136 17.86 12.90 -10.35
N VAL A 137 16.68 13.42 -10.00
CA VAL A 137 16.23 14.77 -10.43
C VAL A 137 16.84 15.86 -9.55
N MET A 138 17.18 15.55 -8.30
CA MET A 138 17.72 16.54 -7.36
C MET A 138 19.25 16.69 -7.45
N LEU A 139 19.95 15.60 -7.71
CA LEU A 139 21.41 15.52 -7.86
C LEU A 139 21.79 15.76 -9.32
#